data_AF-A0A9N9S9I0-F1
#
_entry.id   AF-A0A9N9S9I0-F1
#
_cell.length_a   1.000
_cell.length_b   1.000
_cell.length_c   1.000
_cell.angle_alpha   90.00
_cell.angle_beta   90.00
_cell.angle_gamma   90.00
#
_symmetry.space_group_name_H-M   'P 1'
#
loop_
_entity.id
_entity.type
_entity.pdbx_description
1 polymer ?
#
loop_
_entity_poly.entity_id
_entity_poly.type
_entity_poly.pdbx_seq_one_letter_code
_entity_poly.pdbx_strand_id
1 'polypeptide(L)'
;MDTSTGTVFSINLVDLAGSENISKAGNEKGIRTRESVNINQSLLTLGRVITALVERAPHVPYRESKLTRLFQESLGGRTKTSIIATISCDIKRDLLAARERNGIYLPTDSYNDMVYKMEKTEKELQK
;
A
#
# COMPACT_ATOMS: atom_id res chain seq x y z
N MET A 1 -9.69 -9.28 -45.71
CA MET A 1 -8.39 -8.87 -45.15
C MET A 1 -8.46 -9.19 -43.66
N ASP A 2 -7.85 -10.29 -43.26
CA ASP A 2 -7.79 -10.71 -41.86
C ASP A 2 -6.56 -10.03 -41.23
N THR A 3 -6.79 -8.91 -40.53
CA THR A 3 -5.75 -8.31 -39.70
C THR A 3 -5.75 -9.05 -38.38
N SER A 4 -4.83 -10.00 -38.25
CA SER A 4 -4.42 -10.61 -36.99
C SER A 4 -4.11 -9.50 -35.99
N THR A 5 -5.12 -9.16 -35.19
CA THR A 5 -5.04 -8.11 -34.18
C THR A 5 -4.24 -8.70 -33.03
N GLY A 6 -2.92 -8.47 -33.07
CA GLY A 6 -2.02 -8.90 -32.02
C GLY A 6 -2.54 -8.43 -30.66
N THR A 7 -2.58 -9.34 -29.68
CA THR A 7 -2.95 -8.96 -28.32
C THR A 7 -1.85 -8.08 -27.75
N VAL A 8 -2.15 -6.81 -27.51
CA VAL A 8 -1.26 -5.88 -26.81
C VAL A 8 -1.61 -5.94 -25.32
N PHE A 9 -0.63 -6.22 -24.47
CA PHE A 9 -0.78 -6.16 -23.02
C PHE A 9 0.29 -5.23 -22.42
N SER A 10 -0.01 -4.63 -21.27
CA SER A 10 0.90 -3.80 -20.51
C SER A 10 1.01 -4.31 -19.08
N ILE A 11 2.22 -4.35 -18.54
CA ILE A 11 2.49 -4.69 -17.14
C ILE A 11 3.15 -3.49 -16.49
N ASN A 12 2.57 -3.02 -15.39
CA ASN A 12 3.13 -1.96 -14.56
C ASN A 12 3.62 -2.57 -13.24
N LEU A 13 4.93 -2.50 -12.99
CA LEU A 13 5.54 -2.81 -11.70
C LEU A 13 5.94 -1.50 -11.05
N VAL A 14 5.38 -1.21 -9.88
CA VAL A 14 5.55 0.10 -9.25
C VAL A 14 5.98 -0.06 -7.80
N ASP A 15 7.06 0.64 -7.45
CA ASP A 15 7.53 0.79 -6.08
C ASP A 15 7.17 2.18 -5.57
N LEU A 16 6.52 2.25 -4.40
CA LEU A 16 6.02 3.49 -3.83
C LEU A 16 6.91 3.94 -2.67
N ALA A 17 7.03 5.25 -2.51
CA ALA A 17 7.68 5.81 -1.34
C ALA A 17 6.92 5.45 -0.04
N GLY A 18 7.61 5.55 1.09
CA GLY A 18 7.05 5.23 2.41
C GLY A 18 6.00 6.24 2.88
N SER A 19 5.07 5.78 3.71
CA SER A 19 4.03 6.61 4.36
C SER A 19 4.42 7.01 5.78
N GLU A 20 5.71 7.22 6.05
CA GLU A 20 6.20 7.45 7.40
C GLU A 20 5.79 8.79 8.01
N ASN A 21 5.62 8.78 9.33
CA ASN A 21 5.35 9.99 10.08
C ASN A 21 6.64 10.78 10.31
N ILE A 22 6.67 12.01 9.78
CA ILE A 22 7.81 12.94 9.87
C ILE A 22 8.26 13.15 11.33
N SER A 23 7.32 13.21 12.27
CA SER A 23 7.64 13.42 13.70
C SER A 23 8.41 12.24 14.31
N LYS A 24 8.21 11.02 13.80
CA LYS A 24 8.91 9.81 14.23
C LYS A 24 10.19 9.56 13.44
N ALA A 25 10.33 10.17 12.26
CA ALA A 25 11.45 9.96 11.36
C ALA A 25 12.74 10.68 11.80
N GLY A 26 12.72 11.44 12.91
CA GLY A 26 13.90 12.15 13.42
C GLY A 26 14.50 13.17 12.43
N ASN A 27 13.72 13.61 11.43
CA ASN A 27 14.21 14.45 10.35
C ASN A 27 14.28 15.90 10.81
N GLU A 28 15.41 16.24 11.43
CA GLU A 28 15.73 17.59 11.85
C GLU A 28 16.23 18.42 10.66
N LYS A 29 15.37 19.33 10.18
CA LYS A 29 15.61 20.51 9.31
C LYS A 29 15.50 20.34 7.78
N GLY A 30 14.73 21.24 7.18
CA GLY A 30 14.89 21.72 5.79
C GLY A 30 14.20 20.91 4.69
N ILE A 31 14.93 20.65 3.60
CA ILE A 31 14.44 20.09 2.33
C ILE A 31 13.80 18.70 2.49
N ARG A 32 14.37 17.85 3.36
CA ARG A 32 13.84 16.50 3.65
C ARG A 32 12.45 16.53 4.25
N THR A 33 12.13 17.53 5.08
CA THR A 33 10.77 17.71 5.61
C THR A 33 9.78 18.02 4.48
N ARG A 34 10.15 18.89 3.53
CA ARG A 34 9.30 19.24 2.39
C ARG A 34 9.08 18.06 1.44
N GLU A 35 10.12 17.26 1.22
CA GLU A 35 10.02 16.02 0.44
C GLU A 35 9.07 15.03 1.11
N SER A 36 9.25 14.74 2.40
CA SER A 36 8.36 13.84 3.14
C SER A 36 6.91 14.32 3.15
N VAL A 37 6.66 15.64 3.22
CA VAL A 37 5.30 16.19 3.07
C VAL A 37 4.71 15.88 1.70
N ASN A 38 5.47 16.06 0.62
CA ASN A 38 5.00 15.79 -0.74
C ASN A 38 4.75 14.29 -0.97
N ILE A 39 5.64 13.43 -0.45
CA ILE A 39 5.46 11.98 -0.47
C ILE A 39 4.14 11.61 0.20
N ASN A 40 3.95 12.02 1.46
CA ASN A 40 2.75 11.72 2.22
C ASN A 40 1.50 12.33 1.58
N GLN A 41 1.58 13.50 0.96
CA GLN A 41 0.45 14.10 0.25
C GLN A 41 -0.01 13.21 -0.92
N SER A 42 0.92 12.70 -1.72
CA SER A 42 0.58 11.82 -2.84
C SER A 42 0.00 10.48 -2.38
N LEU A 43 0.54 9.90 -1.31
CA LEU A 43 0.04 8.64 -0.73
C LEU A 43 -1.31 8.82 -0.03
N LEU A 44 -1.56 9.97 0.60
CA LEU A 44 -2.86 10.31 1.17
C LEU A 44 -3.93 10.44 0.07
N THR A 45 -3.61 11.11 -1.03
CA THR A 45 -4.51 11.20 -2.19
C THR A 45 -4.78 9.81 -2.77
N LEU A 46 -3.78 8.93 -2.83
CA LEU A 46 -3.97 7.53 -3.22
C LEU A 46 -4.97 6.80 -2.30
N GLY A 47 -4.83 6.94 -0.97
CA GLY A 47 -5.78 6.38 -0.01
C GLY A 47 -7.21 6.91 -0.20
N ARG A 48 -7.37 8.21 -0.50
CA ARG A 48 -8.67 8.82 -0.81
C ARG A 48 -9.28 8.27 -2.10
N VAL A 49 -8.48 8.04 -3.13
CA VAL A 49 -8.93 7.39 -4.38
C VAL A 49 -9.44 5.98 -4.12
N ILE A 50 -8.68 5.17 -3.36
CA ILE A 50 -9.09 3.80 -3.00
C ILE A 50 -10.40 3.82 -2.20
N THR A 51 -10.50 4.71 -1.21
CA THR A 51 -11.71 4.84 -0.38
C THR A 51 -12.93 5.21 -1.23
N ALA A 52 -12.80 6.23 -2.08
CA ALA A 52 -13.88 6.66 -2.99
C ALA A 52 -14.33 5.54 -3.94
N LEU A 53 -13.39 4.71 -4.42
CA LEU A 53 -13.70 3.54 -5.24
C LEU A 53 -14.47 2.46 -4.48
N VAL A 54 -14.04 2.14 -3.25
CA VAL A 54 -14.70 1.15 -2.39
C VAL A 54 -16.12 1.61 -2.02
N GLU A 55 -16.27 2.89 -1.68
CA GLU A 55 -17.55 3.50 -1.32
C GLU A 55 -18.46 3.80 -2.53
N ARG A 56 -17.97 3.57 -3.76
CA ARG A 56 -18.67 3.91 -5.02
C ARG A 56 -19.12 5.37 -5.06
N ALA A 57 -18.25 6.25 -4.57
CA ALA A 57 -18.51 7.68 -4.57
C ALA A 57 -18.73 8.19 -6.01
N PRO A 58 -19.60 9.20 -6.22
CA PRO A 58 -19.88 9.74 -7.55
C PRO A 58 -18.65 10.41 -8.20
N HIS A 59 -17.68 10.85 -7.39
CA HIS A 59 -16.44 11.45 -7.85
C HIS A 59 -15.24 10.78 -7.20
N VAL A 60 -14.25 10.40 -8.02
CA VAL A 60 -12.97 9.84 -7.56
C VAL A 60 -11.85 10.87 -7.84
N PRO A 61 -11.08 11.30 -6.83
CA PRO A 61 -10.17 12.44 -6.93
C PRO A 61 -8.81 12.13 -7.59
N TYR A 62 -8.80 11.42 -8.73
CA TYR A 62 -7.55 11.06 -9.43
C TYR A 62 -6.67 12.27 -9.77
N ARG A 63 -7.29 13.43 -9.99
CA ARG A 63 -6.62 14.64 -10.49
C ARG A 63 -5.79 15.38 -9.45
N GLU A 64 -5.96 15.07 -8.17
CA GLU A 64 -5.35 15.81 -7.05
C GLU A 64 -3.87 15.49 -6.84
N SER A 65 -3.34 14.40 -7.40
CA SER A 65 -1.91 14.13 -7.43
C SER A 65 -1.47 13.57 -8.79
N LYS A 66 -0.21 13.79 -9.18
CA LYS A 66 0.34 13.19 -10.40
C LYS A 66 0.36 11.66 -10.31
N LEU A 67 0.64 11.12 -9.13
CA LEU A 67 0.66 9.68 -8.86
C LEU A 67 -0.70 9.04 -9.17
N THR A 68 -1.79 9.60 -8.62
CA THR A 68 -3.13 9.07 -8.82
C THR A 68 -3.65 9.23 -10.24
N ARG A 69 -3.15 10.21 -11.01
CA ARG A 69 -3.45 10.29 -12.45
C ARG A 69 -2.81 9.15 -13.23
N LEU A 70 -1.56 8.80 -12.91
CA LEU A 70 -0.87 7.67 -13.55
C LEU A 70 -1.57 6.34 -13.23
N PHE A 71 -2.14 6.21 -12.04
CA PHE A 71 -2.82 4.99 -11.60
C PHE A 71 -4.31 4.91 -11.94
N GLN A 72 -4.86 5.89 -12.65
CA GLN A 72 -6.30 5.89 -12.95
C GLN A 72 -6.75 4.65 -13.74
N GLU A 73 -5.92 4.11 -14.64
CA GLU A 73 -6.21 2.86 -15.33
C GLU A 73 -6.00 1.60 -14.46
N SER A 74 -5.07 1.66 -13.51
CA SER A 74 -4.77 0.56 -12.57
C SER A 74 -5.82 0.47 -11.45
N LEU A 75 -6.36 1.59 -11.02
CA LEU A 75 -7.30 1.68 -9.90
C LEU A 75 -8.65 2.13 -10.45
N GLY A 76 -9.58 1.19 -10.61
CA GLY A 76 -10.93 1.47 -11.13
C GLY A 76 -11.05 1.48 -12.66
N GLY A 77 -9.94 1.36 -13.40
CA GLY A 77 -9.91 1.20 -14.86
C GLY A 77 -9.93 -0.26 -15.32
N ARG A 78 -9.49 -0.53 -16.55
CA ARG A 78 -9.51 -1.88 -17.16
C ARG A 78 -8.17 -2.61 -17.00
N THR A 79 -7.69 -2.71 -15.76
CA THR A 79 -6.44 -3.39 -15.44
C THR A 79 -6.65 -4.38 -14.30
N LYS A 80 -6.00 -5.55 -14.36
CA LYS A 80 -5.88 -6.41 -13.17
C LYS A 80 -4.76 -5.84 -12.31
N THR A 81 -5.11 -5.35 -11.13
CA THR A 81 -4.15 -4.69 -10.23
C THR A 81 -4.15 -5.38 -8.88
N SER A 82 -2.94 -5.70 -8.42
CA SER A 82 -2.67 -6.23 -7.08
C SER A 82 -1.76 -5.25 -6.35
N ILE A 83 -2.03 -5.03 -5.07
CA ILE A 83 -1.21 -4.17 -4.19
C ILE A 83 -0.54 -5.07 -3.16
N ILE A 84 0.78 -4.90 -3.01
CA ILE A 84 1.56 -5.55 -1.95
C ILE A 84 1.81 -4.51 -0.87
N ALA A 85 1.12 -4.63 0.25
CA ALA A 85 1.32 -3.74 1.39
C ALA A 85 2.45 -4.27 2.28
N THR A 86 3.54 -3.51 2.38
CA THR A 86 4.66 -3.80 3.29
C THR A 86 4.42 -3.16 4.64
N ILE A 87 4.63 -3.92 5.72
CA ILE A 87 4.28 -3.53 7.09
C ILE A 87 5.46 -3.80 8.02
N SER A 88 5.63 -2.94 9.03
CA SER A 88 6.58 -3.21 10.11
C SER A 88 6.07 -4.33 11.02
N CYS A 89 7.00 -5.17 11.50
CA CYS A 89 6.75 -6.23 12.47
C CYS A 89 6.19 -5.72 13.81
N ASP A 90 6.27 -4.42 14.10
CA ASP A 90 5.82 -3.86 15.39
C ASP A 90 4.29 -3.69 15.47
N ILE A 91 3.60 -3.52 14.33
CA ILE A 91 2.13 -3.31 14.26
C ILE A 91 1.39 -4.65 14.02
N LYS A 92 2.11 -5.75 14.20
CA LYS A 92 1.74 -7.11 13.81
C LYS A 92 0.53 -7.69 14.55
N ARG A 93 0.26 -7.25 15.79
CA ARG A 93 -0.94 -7.65 16.54
C ARG A 93 -2.23 -7.06 15.95
N ASP A 94 -2.20 -5.79 15.54
CA ASP A 94 -3.37 -5.12 14.94
C ASP A 94 -3.67 -5.67 13.54
N LEU A 95 -2.64 -6.11 12.82
CA LEU A 95 -2.80 -6.67 11.48
C LEU A 95 -3.45 -8.06 11.48
N LEU A 96 -3.14 -8.90 12.47
CA LEU A 96 -3.84 -10.18 12.68
C LEU A 96 -5.34 -9.93 12.91
N ALA A 97 -5.68 -8.91 13.71
CA ALA A 97 -7.07 -8.54 13.99
C ALA A 97 -7.80 -7.93 12.78
N ALA A 98 -7.07 -7.30 11.85
CA ALA A 98 -7.62 -6.75 10.60
C ALA A 98 -7.77 -7.81 9.50
N ARG A 99 -6.89 -8.82 9.45
CA ARG A 99 -7.00 -9.96 8.52
C ARG A 99 -8.32 -10.69 8.68
N GLU A 100 -8.67 -11.04 9.91
CA GLU A 100 -9.90 -11.80 10.20
C GLU A 100 -11.17 -11.05 9.84
N ARG A 101 -11.10 -9.72 9.75
CA ARG A 101 -12.25 -8.86 9.43
C ARG A 101 -12.33 -8.47 7.96
N ASN A 102 -11.20 -8.21 7.30
CA ASN A 102 -11.19 -7.47 6.02
C ASN A 102 -10.38 -8.13 4.88
N GLY A 103 -9.91 -9.37 5.03
CA GLY A 103 -9.34 -10.14 3.91
C GLY A 103 -7.94 -9.72 3.44
N ILE A 104 -7.07 -9.26 4.35
CA ILE A 104 -5.66 -8.97 4.05
C ILE A 104 -4.90 -10.29 3.80
N TYR A 105 -4.35 -10.48 2.60
CA TYR A 105 -3.59 -11.69 2.27
C TYR A 105 -2.12 -11.57 2.67
N LEU A 106 -1.69 -12.38 3.64
CA LEU A 106 -0.28 -12.58 4.00
C LEU A 106 0.20 -13.92 3.42
N PRO A 107 1.34 -13.98 2.72
CA PRO A 107 1.92 -15.26 2.29
C PRO A 107 2.13 -16.21 3.49
N THR A 108 1.77 -17.48 3.33
CA THR A 108 1.78 -18.49 4.41
C THR A 108 3.13 -18.63 5.08
N ASP A 109 4.23 -18.57 4.31
CA ASP A 109 5.58 -18.71 4.85
C ASP A 109 5.96 -17.50 5.72
N SER A 110 5.59 -16.30 5.26
CA SER A 110 5.73 -15.08 6.05
C SER A 110 4.87 -15.14 7.31
N TYR A 111 3.67 -15.72 7.25
CA TYR A 111 2.83 -15.93 8.42
C TYR A 111 3.44 -16.93 9.42
N ASN A 112 3.98 -18.05 8.94
CA ASN A 112 4.55 -19.10 9.79
C ASN A 112 5.85 -18.64 10.49
N ASP A 113 6.76 -18.02 9.75
CA ASP A 113 7.98 -17.40 10.33
C ASP A 113 7.61 -16.32 11.36
N MET A 114 6.52 -15.61 11.06
CA MET A 114 5.98 -14.56 11.93
C MET A 114 5.40 -15.13 13.23
N VAL A 115 4.63 -16.22 13.20
CA VAL A 115 4.13 -16.91 14.40
C VAL A 115 5.28 -17.47 15.24
N TYR A 116 6.24 -18.13 14.60
CA TYR A 116 7.42 -18.70 15.28
C TYR A 116 8.22 -17.64 16.07
N LYS A 117 8.45 -16.46 15.49
CA LYS A 117 9.13 -15.35 16.16
C LYS A 117 8.35 -14.82 17.37
N MET A 118 7.02 -14.80 17.31
CA MET A 118 6.19 -14.34 18.46
C MET A 118 6.32 -15.28 19.65
N GLU A 119 6.19 -16.58 19.42
CA GLU A 119 6.31 -17.60 20.47
C GLU A 119 7.68 -17.57 21.14
N LYS A 120 8.73 -17.28 20.36
CA LYS A 120 10.09 -17.15 20.88
C LYS A 120 10.24 -15.92 21.78
N THR A 121 9.76 -14.76 21.34
CA THR A 121 9.82 -13.52 22.12
C THR A 121 8.97 -13.60 23.39
N GLU A 122 7.81 -14.25 23.34
CA GLU A 122 6.96 -14.47 24.54
C GLU A 122 7.65 -15.35 25.59
N LYS A 123 8.39 -16.38 25.15
CA LYS A 123 9.22 -17.21 26.04
C LYS A 123 10.41 -16.48 26.63
N GLU A 124 10.97 -15.50 25.92
CA GLU A 124 12.07 -14.66 26.42
C GLU A 124 11.60 -13.62 27.45
N LEU A 125 10.37 -13.09 27.32
CA LEU A 125 9.75 -12.16 28.26
C LEU A 125 9.24 -12.80 29.56
N GLN A 126 9.07 -14.13 29.57
CA GLN A 126 8.67 -14.91 30.76
C GLN A 126 9.86 -15.45 31.57
N LYS A 127 11.09 -15.08 31.20
CA LYS A 127 12.32 -15.28 32.00
C LYS A 127 12.70 -14.02 32.74
#